data_AF-A0A4Q6BFG3-F1
#
_entry.id   AF-A0A4Q6BFG3-F1
#
_cell.length_a   1.000
_cell.length_b   1.000
_cell.length_c   1.000
_cell.angle_alpha   90.00
_cell.angle_beta   90.00
_cell.angle_gamma   90.00
#
_symmetry.space_group_name_H-M   'P 1'
#
loop_
_entity.id
_entity.type
_entity.pdbx_description
1 polymer ?
#
loop_
_entity_poly.entity_id
_entity_poly.type
_entity_poly.pdbx_seq_one_letter_code
_entity_poly.pdbx_strand_id
1 'polypeptide(L)'
;MSLRREVARQGAIFAIVVALAVFHTWPLVLTGRTELLGGHLEDPWMHLWHLDWLRRSLLAGSNPFFTAALHHPLGAELYWHTLALAKTVPAALLVPWLGPVASYNLTVFGTFVLTGMTTFWLCVDRLRRADLSPLERDACALLGACVFDFSRYHLAHAVAHVNLSALEGMPLFLLGFFRALESGRRRWVVLAAAAAGYV
;
A
#
# COMPACT_ATOMS: atom_id res chain seq x y z
N MET A 1 28.55 7.83 -4.61
CA MET A 1 27.86 7.22 -5.77
C MET A 1 27.26 8.34 -6.61
N SER A 2 27.38 8.31 -7.94
CA SER A 2 26.76 9.36 -8.77
C SER A 2 25.23 9.24 -8.75
N LEU A 3 24.51 10.36 -8.87
CA LEU A 3 23.05 10.40 -8.88
C LEU A 3 22.45 9.38 -9.87
N ARG A 4 23.05 9.26 -11.07
CA ARG A 4 22.63 8.29 -12.09
C ARG A 4 22.70 6.84 -11.62
N ARG A 5 23.73 6.47 -10.85
CA ARG A 5 23.88 5.10 -10.33
C ARG A 5 22.86 4.78 -9.24
N GLU A 6 22.53 5.74 -8.38
CA GLU A 6 21.47 5.55 -7.37
C GLU A 6 20.09 5.43 -8.01
N VAL A 7 19.78 6.25 -9.02
CA VAL A 7 18.53 6.13 -9.77
C VAL A 7 18.42 4.78 -10.46
N ALA A 8 19.48 4.33 -11.14
CA ALA A 8 19.51 3.02 -11.78
C ALA A 8 19.33 1.87 -10.77
N ARG A 9 19.98 1.97 -9.60
CA ARG A 9 19.84 1.01 -8.50
C ARG A 9 18.40 0.94 -8.00
N GLN A 10 17.79 2.07 -7.66
CA GLN A 10 16.39 2.10 -7.18
C GLN A 10 15.42 1.60 -8.26
N GLY A 11 15.66 1.91 -9.53
CA GLY A 11 14.87 1.40 -10.65
C GLY A 11 14.95 -0.12 -10.79
N ALA A 12 16.15 -0.70 -10.63
CA ALA A 12 16.33 -2.15 -10.65
C ALA A 12 15.61 -2.84 -9.49
N ILE A 13 15.73 -2.30 -8.26
CA ILE A 13 15.02 -2.82 -7.08
C ILE A 13 13.51 -2.74 -7.28
N PHE A 14 13.01 -1.60 -7.76
CA PHE A 14 11.59 -1.41 -8.06
C PHE A 14 11.08 -2.43 -9.08
N ALA A 15 11.84 -2.68 -10.16
CA ALA A 15 11.47 -3.68 -11.16
C ALA A 15 11.41 -5.10 -10.57
N ILE A 16 12.33 -5.46 -9.68
CA ILE A 16 12.32 -6.76 -8.98
C ILE A 16 11.07 -6.88 -8.09
N VAL A 17 10.78 -5.85 -7.28
CA VAL A 17 9.59 -5.84 -6.41
C VAL A 17 8.31 -5.94 -7.23
N VAL A 18 8.20 -5.20 -8.33
CA VAL A 18 7.06 -5.29 -9.27
C VAL A 18 6.93 -6.69 -9.85
N ALA A 19 8.03 -7.31 -10.28
CA ALA A 19 7.99 -8.66 -10.82
C ALA A 19 7.51 -9.69 -9.78
N LEU A 20 7.96 -9.56 -8.53
CA LEU A 20 7.50 -10.41 -7.43
C LEU A 20 6.03 -10.16 -7.08
N ALA A 21 5.58 -8.91 -7.06
CA ALA A 21 4.18 -8.56 -6.87
C ALA A 21 3.31 -9.16 -7.99
N VAL A 22 3.75 -9.10 -9.25
CA VAL A 22 3.05 -9.74 -10.38
C VAL A 22 3.00 -11.26 -10.21
N PHE A 23 4.09 -11.89 -9.78
CA PHE A 23 4.13 -13.33 -9.52
C PHE A 23 3.12 -13.74 -8.44
N HIS A 24 3.13 -13.04 -7.30
CA HIS A 24 2.25 -13.36 -6.16
C HIS A 24 0.78 -12.97 -6.38
N THR A 25 0.50 -12.04 -7.28
CA THR A 25 -0.87 -11.62 -7.63
C THR A 25 -1.35 -12.24 -8.95
N TRP A 26 -0.59 -13.15 -9.55
CA TRP A 26 -0.99 -13.77 -10.82
C TRP A 26 -2.38 -14.43 -10.71
N PRO A 27 -3.31 -14.24 -11.68
CA PRO A 27 -3.16 -13.62 -13.00
C PRO A 27 -3.62 -12.14 -13.06
N LEU A 28 -3.57 -11.38 -11.97
CA LEU A 28 -4.15 -10.03 -11.87
C LEU A 28 -3.75 -9.08 -13.01
N VAL A 29 -2.52 -9.13 -13.50
CA VAL A 29 -2.07 -8.27 -14.61
C VAL A 29 -2.85 -8.54 -15.92
N LEU A 30 -3.39 -9.75 -16.09
CA LEU A 30 -4.17 -10.16 -17.26
C LEU A 30 -5.66 -9.88 -17.07
N THR A 31 -6.20 -10.15 -15.88
CA THR A 31 -7.65 -10.10 -15.61
C THR A 31 -8.10 -8.90 -14.78
N GLY A 32 -7.17 -8.05 -14.34
CA GLY A 32 -7.42 -7.00 -13.34
C GLY A 32 -8.36 -5.88 -13.78
N ARG A 33 -8.84 -5.87 -15.03
CA ARG A 33 -9.91 -4.97 -15.48
C ARG A 33 -11.31 -5.58 -15.34
N THR A 34 -11.42 -6.90 -15.30
CA THR A 34 -12.68 -7.64 -15.36
C THR A 34 -12.96 -8.44 -14.09
N GLU A 35 -11.92 -8.87 -13.38
CA GLU A 35 -12.02 -9.71 -12.19
C GLU A 35 -11.36 -9.02 -10.99
N LEU A 36 -11.97 -9.14 -9.82
CA LEU A 36 -11.37 -8.68 -8.57
C LEU A 36 -10.32 -9.68 -8.09
N LEU A 37 -9.21 -9.18 -7.54
CA LEU A 37 -8.35 -10.00 -6.71
C LEU A 37 -9.17 -10.54 -5.53
N GLY A 38 -9.23 -11.86 -5.36
CA GLY A 38 -10.11 -12.54 -4.40
C GLY A 38 -11.46 -12.98 -4.97
N GLY A 39 -11.79 -12.59 -6.20
CA GLY A 39 -12.94 -13.10 -6.95
C GLY A 39 -14.29 -12.79 -6.30
N HIS A 40 -14.99 -13.85 -5.85
CA HIS A 40 -16.35 -13.79 -5.34
C HIS A 40 -16.45 -13.65 -3.81
N LEU A 41 -15.34 -13.41 -3.11
CA LEU A 41 -15.38 -13.09 -1.68
C LEU A 41 -16.18 -11.81 -1.44
N GLU A 42 -16.83 -11.69 -0.28
CA GLU A 42 -17.75 -10.59 0.03
C GLU A 42 -17.02 -9.25 0.24
N ASP A 43 -15.88 -9.25 0.94
CA ASP A 43 -15.16 -8.03 1.32
C ASP A 43 -14.61 -7.21 0.12
N PRO A 44 -14.07 -7.81 -0.96
CA PRO A 44 -13.71 -7.07 -2.18
C PRO A 44 -14.87 -6.26 -2.77
N TRP A 45 -16.09 -6.80 -2.75
CA TRP A 45 -17.28 -6.08 -3.22
C TRP A 45 -17.65 -4.93 -2.28
N MET A 46 -17.49 -5.11 -0.98
CA MET A 46 -17.65 -4.05 0.01
C MET A 46 -16.64 -2.92 -0.22
N HIS A 47 -15.37 -3.22 -0.50
CA HIS A 47 -14.37 -2.20 -0.82
C HIS A 47 -14.59 -1.52 -2.18
N LEU A 48 -15.12 -2.21 -3.19
CA LEU A 48 -15.61 -1.57 -4.41
C LEU A 48 -16.76 -0.61 -4.11
N TRP A 49 -17.67 -0.98 -3.22
CA TRP A 49 -18.73 -0.08 -2.79
C TRP A 49 -18.15 1.12 -2.02
N HIS A 50 -17.13 0.95 -1.16
CA HIS A 50 -16.43 2.07 -0.51
C HIS A 50 -15.86 3.04 -1.54
N LEU A 51 -15.21 2.52 -2.58
CA LEU A 51 -14.64 3.31 -3.67
C LEU A 51 -15.70 4.20 -4.34
N ASP A 52 -16.81 3.61 -4.73
CA ASP A 52 -17.90 4.31 -5.40
C ASP A 52 -18.63 5.28 -4.46
N TRP A 53 -18.91 4.86 -3.23
CA TRP A 53 -19.52 5.71 -2.20
C TRP A 53 -18.64 6.92 -1.88
N LEU A 54 -17.34 6.72 -1.65
CA LEU A 54 -16.39 7.78 -1.35
C LEU A 54 -16.28 8.76 -2.53
N ARG A 55 -16.18 8.24 -3.76
CA ARG A 55 -16.18 9.08 -4.96
C ARG A 55 -17.43 9.94 -5.05
N ARG A 56 -18.62 9.36 -4.92
CA ARG A 56 -19.90 10.08 -5.01
C ARG A 56 -20.07 11.10 -3.89
N SER A 57 -19.73 10.74 -2.66
CA SER A 57 -19.86 11.62 -1.50
C SER A 57 -18.94 12.84 -1.58
N LEU A 58 -17.68 12.64 -2.00
CA LEU A 58 -16.72 13.71 -2.23
C LEU A 58 -17.15 14.66 -3.36
N LEU A 59 -17.61 14.12 -4.49
CA LEU A 59 -18.09 14.94 -5.61
C LEU A 59 -19.37 15.73 -5.25
N ALA A 60 -20.21 15.18 -4.39
CA ALA A 60 -21.42 15.83 -3.91
C ALA A 60 -21.17 16.83 -2.76
N GLY A 61 -19.95 16.90 -2.21
CA GLY A 61 -19.64 17.70 -1.03
C GLY A 61 -20.35 17.23 0.25
N SER A 62 -20.79 15.96 0.26
CA SER A 62 -21.51 15.35 1.39
C SER A 62 -20.54 14.66 2.36
N ASN A 63 -21.01 14.37 3.58
CA ASN A 63 -20.21 13.65 4.58
C ASN A 63 -19.92 12.21 4.10
N PRO A 64 -18.66 11.83 3.82
CA PRO A 64 -18.33 10.47 3.41
C PRO A 64 -18.50 9.44 4.53
N PHE A 65 -18.64 9.89 5.79
CA PHE A 65 -18.79 9.03 6.95
C PHE A 65 -20.25 8.70 7.31
N PHE A 66 -21.23 9.06 6.49
CA PHE A 66 -22.62 8.66 6.72
C PHE A 66 -23.30 8.31 5.40
N THR A 67 -24.00 7.17 5.33
CA THR A 67 -24.78 6.79 4.14
C THR A 67 -26.21 6.39 4.47
N ALA A 68 -27.16 6.85 3.66
CA ALA A 68 -28.56 6.39 3.73
C ALA A 68 -28.81 5.09 2.94
N ALA A 69 -27.81 4.59 2.21
CA ALA A 69 -27.92 3.40 1.37
C ALA A 69 -27.89 2.09 2.18
N LEU A 70 -27.39 2.14 3.41
CA LEU A 70 -27.32 1.00 4.33
C LEU A 70 -28.35 1.19 5.45
N HIS A 71 -28.89 0.08 5.97
CA HIS A 71 -29.86 0.07 7.08
C HIS A 71 -31.04 1.04 6.91
N HIS A 72 -31.60 1.10 5.70
CA HIS A 72 -32.77 1.94 5.41
C HIS A 72 -33.95 1.59 6.34
N PRO A 73 -34.68 2.58 6.90
CA PRO A 73 -34.61 4.02 6.63
C PRO A 73 -33.63 4.81 7.52
N LEU A 74 -32.95 4.16 8.47
CA LEU A 74 -32.14 4.85 9.49
C LEU A 74 -30.80 5.37 8.94
N GLY A 75 -30.22 4.68 7.96
CA GLY A 75 -28.86 4.98 7.49
C GLY A 75 -27.79 4.32 8.36
N ALA A 76 -26.53 4.53 8.01
CA ALA A 76 -25.38 4.00 8.71
C ALA A 76 -24.26 5.04 8.84
N GLU A 77 -23.69 5.12 10.04
CA GLU A 77 -22.45 5.82 10.31
C GLU A 77 -21.25 4.94 9.92
N LEU A 78 -20.26 5.54 9.26
CA LEU A 78 -19.09 4.85 8.70
C LEU A 78 -17.78 5.26 9.39
N TYR A 79 -17.82 5.99 10.52
CA TYR A 79 -16.62 6.41 11.27
C TYR A 79 -15.74 5.22 11.70
N TRP A 80 -16.37 4.11 12.07
CA TRP A 80 -15.69 2.87 12.48
C TRP A 80 -15.63 1.84 11.35
N HIS A 81 -16.07 2.22 10.16
CA HIS A 81 -16.03 1.34 9.01
C HIS A 81 -14.61 1.33 8.43
N THR A 82 -14.19 0.17 7.92
CA THR A 82 -12.91 -0.08 7.23
C THR A 82 -12.77 0.61 5.86
N LEU A 83 -13.16 1.90 5.74
CA LEU A 83 -13.12 2.68 4.50
C LEU A 83 -11.71 2.79 3.88
N ALA A 84 -10.65 2.60 4.66
CA ALA A 84 -9.25 2.63 4.21
C ALA A 84 -8.92 3.90 3.41
N LEU A 85 -9.26 5.09 3.93
CA LEU A 85 -9.24 6.35 3.17
C LEU A 85 -7.90 6.62 2.45
N ALA A 86 -6.77 6.29 3.07
CA ALA A 86 -5.44 6.44 2.48
C ALA A 86 -5.25 5.64 1.17
N LYS A 87 -6.04 4.59 0.97
CA LYS A 87 -6.07 3.72 -0.22
C LYS A 87 -7.25 4.04 -1.12
N THR A 88 -8.44 4.20 -0.53
CA THR A 88 -9.68 4.40 -1.26
C THR A 88 -9.75 5.77 -1.92
N VAL A 89 -9.19 6.84 -1.33
CA VAL A 89 -9.18 8.16 -1.97
C VAL A 89 -8.34 8.15 -3.27
N PRO A 90 -7.06 7.71 -3.28
CA PRO A 90 -6.31 7.58 -4.53
C PRO A 90 -7.00 6.69 -5.54
N ALA A 91 -7.54 5.55 -5.09
CA ALA A 91 -8.29 4.63 -5.96
C ALA A 91 -9.50 5.33 -6.60
N ALA A 92 -10.26 6.10 -5.83
CA ALA A 92 -11.47 6.80 -6.28
C ALA A 92 -11.15 7.85 -7.36
N LEU A 93 -9.99 8.49 -7.23
CA LEU A 93 -9.49 9.41 -8.26
C LEU A 93 -9.19 8.67 -9.56
N LEU A 94 -8.71 7.43 -9.52
CA LEU A 94 -8.34 6.65 -10.72
C LEU A 94 -9.53 6.09 -11.51
N VAL A 95 -10.71 6.01 -10.87
CA VAL A 95 -11.93 5.41 -11.45
C VAL A 95 -12.30 5.95 -12.84
N PRO A 96 -12.25 7.27 -13.13
CA PRO A 96 -12.62 7.80 -14.46
C PRO A 96 -11.76 7.27 -15.61
N TRP A 97 -10.52 6.84 -15.35
CA TRP A 97 -9.59 6.38 -16.39
C TRP A 97 -9.48 4.86 -16.46
N LEU A 98 -9.56 4.19 -15.30
CA LEU A 98 -9.34 2.73 -15.21
C LEU A 98 -10.64 1.94 -15.03
N GLY A 99 -11.70 2.58 -14.55
CA GLY A 99 -12.89 1.91 -14.04
C GLY A 99 -12.70 1.43 -12.58
N PRO A 100 -13.79 1.05 -11.90
CA PRO A 100 -13.76 0.72 -10.48
C PRO A 100 -12.93 -0.54 -10.17
N VAL A 101 -13.12 -1.61 -10.94
CA VAL A 101 -12.40 -2.89 -10.75
C VAL A 101 -10.90 -2.72 -10.89
N ALA A 102 -10.45 -2.09 -11.98
CA ALA A 102 -9.02 -1.87 -12.20
C ALA A 102 -8.40 -0.91 -11.18
N SER A 103 -9.15 0.10 -10.72
CA SER A 103 -8.66 1.03 -9.68
C SER A 103 -8.47 0.33 -8.34
N TYR A 104 -9.42 -0.54 -7.96
CA TYR A 104 -9.30 -1.37 -6.76
C TYR A 104 -8.11 -2.34 -6.86
N ASN A 105 -8.02 -3.10 -7.95
CA ASN A 105 -6.95 -4.07 -8.15
C ASN A 105 -5.57 -3.42 -8.19
N LEU A 106 -5.45 -2.26 -8.84
CA LEU A 106 -4.20 -1.48 -8.85
C LEU A 106 -3.84 -1.01 -7.44
N THR A 107 -4.83 -0.72 -6.60
CA THR A 107 -4.59 -0.32 -5.21
C THR A 107 -4.06 -1.48 -4.38
N VAL A 108 -4.65 -2.66 -4.50
CA VAL A 108 -4.14 -3.88 -3.85
C VAL A 108 -2.75 -4.25 -4.37
N PHE A 109 -2.55 -4.23 -5.69
CA PHE A 109 -1.22 -4.45 -6.28
C PHE A 109 -0.20 -3.43 -5.76
N GLY A 110 -0.62 -2.18 -5.62
CA GLY A 110 0.18 -1.10 -5.07
C GLY A 110 0.61 -1.36 -3.62
N THR A 111 -0.16 -2.07 -2.80
CA THR A 111 0.25 -2.37 -1.42
C THR A 111 1.48 -3.27 -1.38
N PHE A 112 1.55 -4.29 -2.24
CA PHE A 112 2.77 -5.11 -2.38
C PHE A 112 3.96 -4.26 -2.82
N VAL A 113 3.82 -3.51 -3.91
CA VAL A 113 4.94 -2.71 -4.43
C VAL A 113 5.45 -1.70 -3.40
N LEU A 114 4.55 -0.99 -2.74
CA LEU A 114 4.92 0.00 -1.73
C LEU A 114 5.51 -0.67 -0.48
N THR A 115 4.97 -1.82 -0.05
CA THR A 115 5.44 -2.54 1.14
C THR A 115 6.83 -3.10 0.91
N GLY A 116 7.08 -3.73 -0.24
CA GLY A 116 8.41 -4.18 -0.65
C GLY A 116 9.42 -3.04 -0.69
N MET A 117 9.08 -1.91 -1.29
CA MET A 117 9.99 -0.75 -1.41
C MET A 117 10.30 -0.10 -0.06
N THR A 118 9.28 0.15 0.76
CA THR A 118 9.46 0.80 2.07
C THR A 118 10.21 -0.10 3.05
N THR A 119 9.96 -1.41 3.01
CA THR A 119 10.72 -2.40 3.80
C THR A 119 12.16 -2.50 3.32
N PHE A 120 12.39 -2.51 2.00
CA PHE A 120 13.74 -2.48 1.45
C PHE A 120 14.52 -1.25 1.95
N TRP A 121 13.92 -0.05 1.92
CA TRP A 121 14.57 1.15 2.44
C TRP A 121 14.88 1.08 3.94
N LEU A 122 13.96 0.51 4.73
CA LEU A 122 14.20 0.26 6.15
C LEU A 122 15.38 -0.70 6.36
N CYS A 123 15.41 -1.82 5.64
CA CYS A 123 16.46 -2.83 5.77
C CYS A 123 17.82 -2.29 5.33
N VAL A 124 17.91 -1.62 4.17
CA VAL A 124 19.13 -0.94 3.72
C VAL A 124 19.61 0.04 4.78
N ASP A 125 18.68 0.74 5.44
CA ASP A 125 19.01 1.70 6.50
C ASP A 125 19.62 1.05 7.74
N ARG A 126 18.99 -0.01 8.24
CA ARG A 126 19.47 -0.73 9.43
C ARG A 126 20.80 -1.46 9.16
N LEU A 127 21.00 -1.93 7.93
CA LEU A 127 22.24 -2.58 7.49
C LEU A 127 23.37 -1.59 7.15
N ARG A 128 23.18 -0.26 7.30
CA ARG A 128 24.22 0.73 6.95
C ARG A 128 25.53 0.56 7.69
N ARG A 129 25.45 0.10 8.95
CA ARG A 129 26.59 -0.08 9.85
C ARG A 129 27.17 -1.50 9.79
N ALA A 130 26.54 -2.41 9.05
CA ALA A 130 27.06 -3.76 8.83
C ALA A 130 28.23 -3.72 7.84
N ASP A 131 29.25 -4.54 8.09
CA ASP A 131 30.40 -4.74 7.21
C ASP A 131 30.00 -5.65 6.03
N LEU A 132 29.22 -5.08 5.13
CA LEU A 132 28.69 -5.73 3.93
C LEU A 132 29.03 -4.88 2.72
N SER A 133 29.39 -5.51 1.61
CA SER A 133 29.46 -4.84 0.33
C SER A 133 28.08 -4.27 -0.06
N PRO A 134 28.02 -3.25 -0.93
CA PRO A 134 26.74 -2.69 -1.38
C PRO A 134 25.79 -3.74 -1.98
N LEU A 135 26.33 -4.73 -2.70
CA LEU A 135 25.55 -5.80 -3.32
C LEU A 135 24.95 -6.75 -2.26
N GLU A 136 25.75 -7.17 -1.28
CA GLU A 136 25.28 -8.03 -0.19
C GLU A 136 24.22 -7.33 0.64
N ARG A 137 24.42 -6.03 0.93
CA ARG A 137 23.42 -5.22 1.64
C ARG A 137 22.09 -5.18 0.90
N ASP A 138 22.11 -4.96 -0.41
CA ASP A 138 20.91 -4.90 -1.23
C ASP A 138 20.23 -6.27 -1.31
N ALA A 139 21.00 -7.35 -1.45
CA ALA A 139 20.48 -8.71 -1.42
C ALA A 139 19.81 -9.04 -0.08
N CYS A 140 20.47 -8.77 1.05
CA CYS A 140 19.90 -8.96 2.39
C CYS A 140 18.64 -8.08 2.60
N ALA A 141 18.66 -6.84 2.12
CA ALA A 141 17.51 -5.96 2.24
C ALA A 141 16.33 -6.40 1.38
N LEU A 142 16.57 -6.91 0.17
CA LEU A 142 15.55 -7.51 -0.68
C LEU A 142 14.97 -8.77 -0.03
N LEU A 143 15.80 -9.65 0.54
CA LEU A 143 15.32 -10.81 1.28
C LEU A 143 14.42 -10.41 2.46
N GLY A 144 14.83 -9.42 3.24
CA GLY A 144 14.02 -8.87 4.33
C GLY A 144 12.69 -8.28 3.84
N ALA A 145 12.71 -7.56 2.72
CA ALA A 145 11.51 -7.03 2.07
C ALA A 145 10.58 -8.15 1.62
N CYS A 146 11.09 -9.20 0.97
CA CYS A 146 10.28 -10.34 0.53
C CYS A 146 9.64 -11.09 1.70
N VAL A 147 10.38 -11.30 2.80
CA VAL A 147 9.86 -12.01 3.98
C VAL A 147 8.69 -11.25 4.61
N PHE A 148 8.77 -9.93 4.67
CA PHE A 148 7.69 -9.11 5.23
C PHE A 148 6.52 -8.95 4.26
N ASP A 149 6.81 -8.54 3.03
CA ASP A 149 5.82 -8.21 2.00
C ASP A 149 5.04 -9.45 1.55
N PHE A 150 5.69 -10.58 1.33
CA PHE A 150 5.04 -11.83 0.93
C PHE A 150 4.80 -12.77 2.11
N SER A 151 4.69 -12.21 3.31
CA SER A 151 4.27 -12.96 4.49
C SER A 151 2.87 -13.55 4.29
N ARG A 152 2.56 -14.63 5.01
CA ARG A 152 1.22 -15.24 4.98
C ARG A 152 0.13 -14.24 5.36
N TYR A 153 0.44 -13.29 6.25
CA TYR A 153 -0.49 -12.23 6.63
C TYR A 153 -0.86 -11.36 5.43
N HIS A 154 0.12 -10.79 4.72
CA HIS A 154 -0.16 -9.89 3.61
C HIS A 154 -0.90 -10.62 2.47
N LEU A 155 -0.46 -11.83 2.13
CA LEU A 155 -1.09 -12.65 1.09
C LEU A 155 -2.53 -13.03 1.44
N ALA A 156 -2.81 -13.42 2.69
CA ALA A 156 -4.15 -13.80 3.12
C ALA A 156 -5.11 -12.60 3.19
N HIS A 157 -4.62 -11.41 3.53
CA HIS A 157 -5.45 -10.22 3.57
C HIS A 157 -5.61 -9.55 2.21
N ALA A 158 -4.65 -9.68 1.29
CA ALA A 158 -4.72 -9.04 -0.03
C ALA A 158 -5.96 -9.43 -0.84
N VAL A 159 -6.47 -10.65 -0.67
CA VAL A 159 -7.65 -11.12 -1.39
C VAL A 159 -8.97 -10.52 -0.90
N ALA A 160 -8.98 -9.76 0.21
CA ALA A 160 -10.23 -9.32 0.82
C ALA A 160 -10.17 -7.96 1.54
N HIS A 161 -9.04 -7.59 2.15
CA HIS A 161 -8.96 -6.54 3.16
C HIS A 161 -7.91 -5.49 2.80
N VAL A 162 -8.27 -4.50 1.97
CA VAL A 162 -7.33 -3.44 1.55
C VAL A 162 -6.77 -2.68 2.74
N ASN A 163 -7.60 -2.46 3.78
CA ASN A 163 -7.20 -1.81 5.01
C ASN A 163 -6.12 -2.59 5.79
N LEU A 164 -6.10 -3.92 5.70
CA LEU A 164 -5.12 -4.76 6.39
C LEU A 164 -3.89 -5.05 5.52
N SER A 165 -4.02 -4.96 4.20
CA SER A 165 -2.91 -5.11 3.25
C SER A 165 -2.06 -3.85 3.09
N ALA A 166 -2.51 -2.69 3.57
CA ALA A 166 -1.77 -1.42 3.55
C ALA A 166 -0.58 -1.39 4.53
N LEU A 167 0.39 -2.30 4.35
CA LEU A 167 1.49 -2.51 5.30
C LEU A 167 2.62 -1.49 5.14
N GLU A 168 2.74 -0.83 3.99
CA GLU A 168 3.88 0.03 3.64
C GLU A 168 4.14 1.21 4.60
N GLY A 169 3.11 1.66 5.33
CA GLY A 169 3.29 2.71 6.33
C GLY A 169 4.07 2.24 7.55
N MET A 170 4.01 0.96 7.91
CA MET A 170 4.73 0.40 9.06
C MET A 170 6.26 0.49 8.91
N PRO A 171 6.90 -0.04 7.84
CA PRO A 171 8.35 0.08 7.67
C PRO A 171 8.78 1.53 7.43
N LEU A 172 7.94 2.35 6.79
CA LEU A 172 8.23 3.77 6.57
C LEU A 172 8.20 4.57 7.90
N PHE A 173 7.25 4.26 8.78
CA PHE A 173 7.18 4.77 10.14
C PHE A 173 8.45 4.40 10.91
N LEU A 174 8.82 3.12 10.93
CA LEU A 174 10.03 2.65 11.62
C LEU A 174 11.30 3.31 11.08
N LEU A 175 11.41 3.49 9.76
CA LEU A 175 12.52 4.18 9.13
C LEU A 175 12.61 5.63 9.61
N GLY A 176 11.49 6.37 9.59
CA GLY A 176 11.43 7.74 10.09
C GLY A 176 11.74 7.82 11.59
N PHE A 177 11.16 6.92 12.38
CA PHE A 177 11.30 6.87 13.82
C PHE A 177 12.76 6.65 14.24
N PHE A 178 13.41 5.59 13.75
CA PHE A 178 14.80 5.31 14.10
C PHE A 178 15.74 6.43 13.65
N ARG A 179 15.54 6.99 12.45
CA ARG A 179 16.36 8.11 11.97
C ARG A 179 16.13 9.40 12.72
N ALA A 180 14.92 9.65 13.23
CA ALA A 180 14.63 10.77 14.10
C ALA A 180 15.41 10.65 15.41
N LEU A 181 15.42 9.47 16.03
CA LEU A 181 16.19 9.19 17.25
C LEU A 181 17.70 9.31 17.02
N GLU A 182 18.22 8.76 15.92
CA GLU A 182 19.65 8.74 15.64
C GLU A 182 20.22 10.12 15.24
N SER A 183 19.44 10.95 14.54
CA SER A 183 19.96 12.19 13.93
C SER A 183 19.36 13.49 14.47
N GLY A 184 18.26 13.41 15.24
CA GLY A 184 17.53 14.58 15.75
C GLY A 184 16.90 15.48 14.69
N ARG A 185 16.93 15.10 13.40
CA ARG A 185 16.45 15.96 12.31
C ARG A 185 14.92 15.91 12.18
N ARG A 186 14.28 17.08 12.16
CA ARG A 186 12.82 17.25 12.01
C ARG A 186 12.21 16.50 10.82
N ARG A 187 12.91 16.40 9.69
CA ARG A 187 12.41 15.68 8.50
C ARG A 187 12.02 14.23 8.79
N TRP A 188 12.72 13.57 9.72
CA TRP A 188 12.46 12.18 10.07
C TRP A 188 11.27 12.05 11.02
N VAL A 189 11.07 13.04 11.89
CA VAL A 189 9.86 13.16 12.71
C VAL A 189 8.64 13.36 11.82
N VAL A 190 8.74 14.24 10.81
CA VAL A 190 7.67 14.45 9.82
C VAL A 190 7.38 13.18 9.04
N LEU A 191 8.41 12.45 8.59
CA LEU A 191 8.22 11.17 7.91
C LEU A 191 7.50 10.14 8.79
N ALA A 192 7.93 9.99 10.05
CA ALA A 192 7.30 9.09 11.00
C ALA A 192 5.83 9.48 11.26
N ALA A 193 5.56 10.77 11.51
CA ALA A 193 4.20 11.25 11.74
C ALA A 193 3.29 11.04 10.52
N ALA A 194 3.79 11.34 9.31
CA ALA A 194 3.05 11.13 8.08
C ALA A 194 2.76 9.64 7.83
N ALA A 195 3.74 8.76 8.07
CA ALA A 195 3.56 7.31 7.92
C ALA A 195 2.62 6.73 8.97
N ALA A 196 2.62 7.26 10.19
CA ALA A 196 1.69 6.84 11.25
C ALA A 196 0.23 7.23 10.96
N GLY A 197 -0.01 8.38 10.31
CA GLY A 197 -1.35 8.80 9.90
C GLY A 197 -1.82 8.17 8.59
N TYR A 198 -0.96 7.39 7.93
CA TYR A 198 -1.23 6.76 6.64
C TYR A 198 -1.77 5.33 6.75
N VAL A 199 -1.40 4.62 7.82
CA VAL A 199 -1.90 3.27 8.18
C VAL A 199 -3.18 3.41 8.99
#